data_AF-A0A962E515-F1
#
_entry.id   AF-A0A962E515-F1
#
_cell.length_a   1.000
_cell.length_b   1.000
_cell.length_c   1.000
_cell.angle_alpha   90.00
_cell.angle_beta   90.00
_cell.angle_gamma   90.00
#
_symmetry.space_group_name_H-M   'P 1'
#
loop_
_entity.id
_entity.type
_entity.pdbx_description
1 polymer ?
#
loop_
_entity_poly.entity_id
_entity_poly.type
_entity_poly.pdbx_seq_one_letter_code
_entity_poly.pdbx_strand_id
1 'polypeptide(L)'
;MDPEDAYVAIFSPPDALVIRVPSSPLTHLSVTDDGTYVIGLSNIKFLNFTQLVVYDMRGRLLMRRRITARVHCLSIDQFNAAKLEYPEIFAALDRHTTLTQVGYGWREADVVYLELPYLTEPMADLYDALTASRCDSPYSPNFSESITNLIHWYQAEDPQPVVVEKDGRPFEVRLRDPAGLTFGVKFKQTPLTNPHD
;
A
#
# COMPACT_ATOMS: atom_id res chain seq x y z
N MET A 1 -5.70 -4.54 17.67
CA MET A 1 -4.86 -5.74 17.51
C MET A 1 -3.72 -5.61 18.46
N ASP A 2 -3.61 -6.57 19.36
CA ASP A 2 -2.40 -6.79 20.13
C ASP A 2 -1.26 -7.05 19.12
N PRO A 3 -0.06 -6.45 19.25
CA PRO A 3 1.09 -6.82 18.43
C PRO A 3 1.44 -8.33 18.44
N GLU A 4 0.81 -9.12 19.33
CA GLU A 4 0.85 -10.58 19.30
C GLU A 4 -0.05 -11.25 18.26
N ASP A 5 -1.04 -10.55 17.69
CA ASP A 5 -2.13 -11.17 16.89
C ASP A 5 -1.70 -11.67 15.50
N ALA A 6 -0.67 -11.05 14.87
CA ALA A 6 -0.13 -11.48 13.59
C ALA A 6 1.34 -11.07 13.39
N TYR A 7 2.17 -12.00 12.92
CA TYR A 7 3.58 -11.76 12.68
C TYR A 7 4.08 -12.54 11.46
N VAL A 8 5.15 -12.03 10.83
CA VAL A 8 5.99 -12.80 9.91
C VAL A 8 7.16 -13.35 10.72
N ALA A 9 7.36 -14.66 10.65
CA ALA A 9 8.51 -15.33 11.23
C ALA A 9 9.36 -15.98 10.16
N ILE A 10 10.68 -15.80 10.27
CA ILE A 10 11.67 -16.44 9.40
C ILE A 10 12.46 -17.42 10.27
N PHE A 11 12.54 -18.66 9.82
CA PHE A 11 13.25 -19.73 10.49
C PHE A 11 14.47 -20.14 9.66
N SER A 12 15.58 -20.43 10.33
CA SER A 12 16.76 -21.08 9.75
C SER A 12 16.77 -22.54 10.18
N PRO A 13 17.20 -23.48 9.32
CA PRO A 13 17.36 -24.86 9.72
C PRO A 13 18.26 -25.02 10.96
N PRO A 14 17.94 -25.94 11.89
CA PRO A 14 16.80 -26.86 11.87
C PRO A 14 15.59 -26.32 12.67
N ASP A 15 15.09 -25.13 12.35
CA ASP A 15 13.94 -24.43 12.98
C ASP A 15 14.31 -23.41 14.08
N ALA A 16 15.52 -22.85 14.01
CA ALA A 16 15.86 -21.69 14.82
C ALA A 16 15.10 -20.45 14.31
N LEU A 17 14.25 -19.86 15.15
CA LEU A 17 13.62 -18.57 14.87
C LEU A 17 14.71 -17.50 14.70
N VAL A 18 14.80 -16.91 13.52
CA VAL A 18 15.79 -15.88 13.20
C VAL A 18 15.17 -14.50 13.41
N ILE A 19 13.96 -14.31 12.88
CA ILE A 19 13.26 -13.02 12.86
C ILE A 19 11.80 -13.25 13.19
N ARG A 20 11.24 -12.35 13.99
CA ARG A 20 9.80 -12.21 14.21
C ARG A 20 9.45 -10.74 14.12
N VAL A 21 8.63 -10.36 13.14
CA VAL A 21 8.19 -8.97 12.94
C VAL A 21 6.67 -8.89 12.96
N PRO A 22 6.08 -7.93 13.68
CA PRO A 22 4.65 -7.67 13.59
C PRO A 22 4.23 -7.42 12.14
N SER A 23 3.08 -7.97 11.76
CA SER A 23 2.57 -7.82 10.41
C SER A 23 1.06 -7.64 10.40
N SER A 24 0.56 -7.00 9.36
CA SER A 24 -0.87 -6.98 9.08
C SER A 24 -1.34 -8.39 8.67
N PRO A 25 -2.65 -8.66 8.64
CA PRO A 25 -3.17 -9.94 8.16
C PRO A 25 -2.79 -10.16 6.69
N LEU A 26 -1.79 -11.00 6.42
CA LEU A 26 -1.34 -11.37 5.09
C LEU A 26 -2.05 -12.65 4.64
N THR A 27 -2.43 -12.72 3.36
CA THR A 27 -3.03 -13.91 2.74
C THR A 27 -2.03 -14.69 1.89
N HIS A 28 -0.87 -14.12 1.62
CA HIS A 28 0.22 -14.78 0.91
C HIS A 28 1.57 -14.30 1.43
N LEU A 29 2.53 -15.23 1.50
CA LEU A 29 3.92 -14.99 1.87
C LEU A 29 4.82 -15.72 0.88
N SER A 30 5.86 -15.04 0.44
CA SER A 30 6.88 -15.59 -0.45
C SER A 30 8.26 -15.05 -0.10
N VAL A 31 9.28 -15.77 -0.52
CA VAL A 31 10.68 -15.33 -0.50
C VAL A 31 11.12 -15.25 -1.95
N THR A 32 11.89 -14.22 -2.32
CA THR A 32 12.44 -14.12 -3.68
C THR A 32 13.40 -15.28 -3.96
N ASP A 33 13.55 -15.67 -5.23
CA ASP A 33 14.38 -16.82 -5.63
C ASP A 33 15.85 -16.71 -5.19
N ASP A 34 16.36 -15.48 -5.11
CA ASP A 34 17.71 -15.17 -4.63
C ASP A 34 17.82 -15.16 -3.09
N GLY A 35 16.71 -15.35 -2.40
CA GLY A 35 16.63 -15.34 -0.95
C GLY A 35 16.90 -13.96 -0.33
N THR A 36 16.75 -12.85 -1.05
CA THR A 36 17.09 -11.51 -0.54
C THR A 36 15.92 -10.85 0.19
N TYR A 37 14.68 -11.13 -0.23
CA TYR A 37 13.49 -10.43 0.24
C TYR A 37 12.38 -11.39 0.68
N VAL A 38 11.60 -10.97 1.68
CA VAL A 38 10.32 -11.57 2.03
C VAL A 38 9.20 -10.64 1.60
N ILE A 39 8.26 -11.16 0.81
CA ILE A 39 7.13 -10.40 0.26
C ILE A 39 5.84 -10.93 0.86
N GLY A 40 5.07 -10.03 1.45
CA GLY A 40 3.75 -10.32 2.00
C GLY A 40 2.66 -9.60 1.22
N LEU A 41 1.62 -10.34 0.84
CA LEU A 41 0.45 -9.82 0.14
C LEU A 41 -0.81 -10.08 0.97
N SER A 42 -1.79 -9.18 0.88
CA SER A 42 -3.10 -9.36 1.49
C SER A 42 -4.22 -8.98 0.53
N ASN A 43 -5.21 -9.86 0.41
CA ASN A 43 -6.51 -9.55 -0.16
C ASN A 43 -7.50 -9.05 0.90
N ILE A 44 -7.12 -8.98 2.18
CA ILE A 44 -7.98 -8.45 3.25
C ILE A 44 -7.98 -6.92 3.16
N LYS A 45 -9.16 -6.34 2.99
CA LYS A 45 -9.44 -4.89 2.96
C LYS A 45 -9.88 -4.36 4.33
N PHE A 46 -10.76 -5.09 5.00
CA PHE A 46 -11.42 -4.60 6.21
C PHE A 46 -10.43 -4.39 7.36
N LEU A 47 -10.34 -3.14 7.84
CA LEU A 47 -9.40 -2.71 8.87
C LEU A 47 -7.94 -3.07 8.60
N ASN A 48 -7.60 -3.40 7.36
CA ASN A 48 -6.25 -3.70 6.94
C ASN A 48 -5.71 -2.52 6.13
N PHE A 49 -4.82 -1.75 6.76
CA PHE A 49 -4.15 -0.63 6.11
C PHE A 49 -2.94 -1.04 5.27
N THR A 50 -2.65 -2.34 5.18
CA THR A 50 -1.47 -2.85 4.48
C THR A 50 -1.81 -4.08 3.64
N GLN A 51 -1.77 -3.92 2.32
CA GLN A 51 -1.95 -5.01 1.36
C GLN A 51 -0.63 -5.55 0.84
N LEU A 52 0.45 -4.76 0.87
CA LEU A 52 1.77 -5.17 0.41
C LEU A 52 2.84 -4.78 1.44
N VAL A 53 3.67 -5.74 1.82
CA VAL A 53 4.89 -5.53 2.58
C VAL A 53 6.08 -6.20 1.90
N VAL A 54 7.24 -5.57 2.03
CA VAL A 54 8.51 -6.20 1.69
C VAL A 54 9.47 -6.00 2.86
N TYR A 55 10.08 -7.09 3.31
CA TYR A 55 11.16 -7.09 4.29
C TYR A 55 12.45 -7.59 3.62
N ASP A 56 13.60 -7.17 4.14
CA ASP A 56 14.84 -7.91 3.87
C ASP A 56 14.96 -9.15 4.78
N MET A 57 15.93 -10.02 4.50
CA MET A 57 16.22 -11.21 5.32
C MET A 57 16.72 -10.92 6.73
N ARG A 58 16.87 -9.65 7.13
CA ARG A 58 17.15 -9.24 8.51
C ARG A 58 15.88 -8.77 9.23
N GLY A 59 14.72 -8.85 8.57
CA GLY A 59 13.44 -8.42 9.10
C GLY A 59 13.21 -6.91 9.02
N ARG A 60 14.09 -6.15 8.34
CA ARG A 60 13.87 -4.72 8.20
C ARG A 60 12.80 -4.49 7.13
N LEU A 61 11.77 -3.73 7.50
CA LEU A 61 10.71 -3.28 6.60
C LEU A 61 11.28 -2.34 5.53
N LEU A 62 11.15 -2.71 4.26
CA LEU A 62 11.60 -1.94 3.11
C LEU A 62 10.45 -1.23 2.38
N MET A 63 9.28 -1.87 2.36
CA MET A 63 8.07 -1.32 1.74
C MET A 63 6.86 -1.70 2.58
N ARG A 64 5.94 -0.75 2.72
CA ARG A 64 4.58 -0.97 3.21
C ARG A 64 3.63 -0.15 2.36
N ARG A 65 2.60 -0.79 1.82
CA ARG A 65 1.61 -0.15 0.96
C ARG A 65 0.21 -0.63 1.28
N ARG A 66 -0.70 0.32 1.29
CA ARG A 66 -2.10 0.05 1.07
C ARG A 66 -2.32 -0.10 -0.44
N ILE A 67 -3.26 -0.95 -0.81
CA ILE A 67 -3.72 -1.10 -2.19
C ILE A 67 -5.24 -1.06 -2.16
N THR A 68 -5.84 -0.22 -3.00
CA THR A 68 -7.29 -0.13 -3.19
C THR A 68 -7.63 -0.26 -4.67
N ALA A 69 -8.83 -0.73 -4.98
CA ALA A 69 -9.28 -0.81 -6.38
C ALA A 69 -9.62 0.55 -6.96
N ARG A 70 -10.00 1.50 -6.09
CA ARG A 70 -10.31 2.88 -6.47
C ARG A 70 -9.57 3.86 -5.58
N VAL A 71 -9.20 4.98 -6.19
CA VAL A 71 -8.54 6.11 -5.54
C VAL A 71 -9.24 7.40 -5.96
N HIS A 72 -8.82 8.54 -5.41
CA HIS A 72 -9.17 9.85 -5.95
C HIS A 72 -8.04 10.37 -6.81
N CYS A 73 -8.31 10.71 -8.06
CA CYS A 73 -7.37 11.30 -9.00
C CYS A 73 -7.60 12.81 -9.06
N LEU A 74 -6.65 13.58 -8.54
CA LEU A 74 -6.74 15.03 -8.46
C LEU A 74 -5.62 15.67 -9.28
N SER A 75 -5.89 16.81 -9.91
CA SER A 75 -4.82 17.75 -10.26
C SER A 75 -4.17 18.31 -8.99
N ILE A 76 -2.98 18.87 -9.14
CA ILE A 76 -2.26 19.54 -8.04
C ILE A 76 -3.11 20.66 -7.44
N ASP A 77 -3.81 21.44 -8.26
CA ASP A 77 -4.66 22.55 -7.79
C ASP A 77 -5.87 22.05 -7.01
N GLN A 78 -6.53 20.99 -7.47
CA GLN A 78 -7.64 20.38 -6.74
C GLN A 78 -7.19 19.80 -5.39
N PHE A 79 -6.00 19.17 -5.35
CA PHE A 79 -5.43 18.69 -4.09
C PHE A 79 -5.12 19.83 -3.12
N ASN A 80 -4.52 20.92 -3.61
CA ASN A 80 -4.22 22.09 -2.78
C ASN A 80 -5.50 22.77 -2.27
N ALA A 81 -6.53 22.89 -3.10
CA ALA A 81 -7.84 23.40 -2.69
C ALA A 81 -8.45 22.54 -1.58
N ALA A 82 -8.43 21.21 -1.74
CA ALA A 82 -8.91 20.29 -0.71
C ALA A 82 -8.11 20.42 0.59
N LYS A 83 -6.78 20.58 0.54
CA LYS A 83 -5.96 20.80 1.74
C LYS A 83 -6.31 22.11 2.48
N LEU A 84 -6.63 23.16 1.73
CA LEU A 84 -7.03 24.45 2.30
C LEU A 84 -8.42 24.40 2.92
N GLU A 85 -9.34 23.67 2.30
CA GLU A 85 -10.73 23.53 2.78
C GLU A 85 -10.84 22.57 3.97
N TYR A 86 -10.03 21.51 3.99
CA TYR A 86 -10.08 20.44 5.00
C TYR A 86 -8.77 20.27 5.81
N PRO A 87 -8.20 21.34 6.40
CA PRO A 87 -6.86 21.29 6.98
C PRO A 87 -6.73 20.31 8.15
N GLU A 88 -7.77 20.17 8.97
CA GLU A 88 -7.75 19.26 10.13
C GLU A 88 -7.73 17.78 9.71
N ILE A 89 -8.41 17.45 8.60
CA ILE A 89 -8.46 16.10 8.05
C ILE A 89 -7.07 15.72 7.52
N PHE A 90 -6.46 16.59 6.71
CA PHE A 90 -5.11 16.33 6.18
C PHE A 90 -4.06 16.26 7.30
N ALA A 91 -4.16 17.11 8.33
CA ALA A 91 -3.30 16.99 9.51
C ALA A 91 -3.47 15.64 10.23
N ALA A 92 -4.70 15.10 10.29
CA ALA A 92 -4.94 13.76 10.84
C ALA A 92 -4.35 12.65 9.96
N LEU A 93 -4.46 12.78 8.62
CA LEU A 93 -3.87 11.84 7.66
C LEU A 93 -2.32 11.86 7.71
N ASP A 94 -1.71 13.04 7.87
CA ASP A 94 -0.27 13.20 8.05
C ASP A 94 0.22 12.55 9.35
N ARG A 95 -0.51 12.76 10.46
CA ARG A 95 -0.24 12.06 11.74
C ARG A 95 -0.36 10.55 11.58
N HIS A 96 -1.41 10.06 10.92
CA HIS A 96 -1.60 8.63 10.66
C HIS A 96 -0.46 8.05 9.83
N THR A 97 -0.03 8.75 8.78
CA THR A 97 1.11 8.35 7.94
C THR A 97 2.40 8.27 8.75
N THR A 98 2.63 9.23 9.62
CA THR A 98 3.80 9.26 10.51
C THR A 98 3.84 8.06 11.45
N LEU A 99 2.69 7.69 12.03
CA LEU A 99 2.57 6.57 12.97
C LEU A 99 2.64 5.20 12.29
N THR A 100 2.04 5.06 11.10
CA THR A 100 1.87 3.75 10.44
C THR A 100 2.88 3.49 9.33
N GLN A 101 3.57 4.52 8.85
CA GLN A 101 4.41 4.49 7.66
C GLN A 101 3.66 4.10 6.38
N VAL A 102 2.33 4.27 6.38
CA VAL A 102 1.46 4.08 5.22
C VAL A 102 0.95 5.45 4.76
N GLY A 103 1.39 5.88 3.57
CA GLY A 103 0.90 7.13 2.98
C GLY A 103 -0.56 7.03 2.56
N TYR A 104 -1.29 8.15 2.63
CA TYR A 104 -2.65 8.28 2.12
C TYR A 104 -2.71 8.75 0.66
N GLY A 105 -1.56 8.89 0.00
CA GLY A 105 -1.50 9.25 -1.40
C GLY A 105 -0.08 9.51 -1.88
N TRP A 106 0.03 9.70 -3.18
CA TRP A 106 1.28 10.00 -3.87
C TRP A 106 1.02 10.83 -5.12
N ARG A 107 2.09 11.33 -5.71
CA ARG A 107 2.05 12.01 -7.00
C ARG A 107 2.71 11.17 -8.09
N GLU A 108 2.14 11.17 -9.28
CA GLU A 108 2.80 10.73 -10.50
C GLU A 108 2.50 11.72 -11.62
N ALA A 109 3.57 12.32 -12.17
CA ALA A 109 3.46 13.47 -13.06
C ALA A 109 2.58 14.58 -12.44
N ASP A 110 1.52 14.98 -13.14
CA ASP A 110 0.64 16.08 -12.76
C ASP A 110 -0.63 15.61 -12.01
N VAL A 111 -0.67 14.33 -11.64
CA VAL A 111 -1.80 13.71 -10.94
C VAL A 111 -1.40 13.34 -9.51
N VAL A 112 -2.26 13.72 -8.57
CA VAL A 112 -2.25 13.30 -7.18
C VAL A 112 -3.25 12.18 -7.00
N TYR A 113 -2.79 11.02 -6.54
CA TYR A 113 -3.63 9.88 -6.21
C TYR A 113 -3.80 9.83 -4.69
N LEU A 114 -5.05 9.88 -4.21
CA LEU A 114 -5.36 9.72 -2.79
C LEU A 114 -6.03 8.37 -2.50
N GLU A 115 -5.44 7.63 -1.59
CA GLU A 115 -5.93 6.40 -0.97
C GLU A 115 -6.42 6.69 0.45
N LEU A 116 -7.60 7.30 0.55
CA LEU A 116 -8.16 7.70 1.84
C LEU A 116 -8.60 6.48 2.68
N PRO A 117 -8.25 6.42 3.98
CA PRO A 117 -8.66 5.33 4.89
C PRO A 117 -10.17 5.31 5.14
N TYR A 118 -10.66 4.24 5.76
CA TYR A 118 -12.08 4.07 6.08
C TYR A 118 -12.68 5.30 6.79
N LEU A 119 -13.96 5.53 6.51
CA LEU A 119 -14.75 6.69 6.94
C LEU A 119 -14.85 6.78 8.47
N THR A 120 -14.25 7.80 9.06
CA THR A 120 -14.76 8.44 10.29
C THR A 120 -15.68 9.58 9.88
N GLU A 121 -16.56 10.07 10.78
CA GLU A 121 -17.48 11.19 10.43
C GLU A 121 -16.77 12.39 9.79
N PRO A 122 -15.61 12.88 10.29
CA PRO A 122 -14.89 13.96 9.62
C PRO A 122 -14.42 13.63 8.20
N MET A 123 -14.11 12.36 7.92
CA MET A 123 -13.67 11.94 6.58
C MET A 123 -14.84 11.94 5.57
N ALA A 124 -16.09 11.81 6.02
CA ALA A 124 -17.24 11.74 5.13
C ALA A 124 -17.38 12.98 4.25
N ASP A 125 -17.22 14.18 4.83
CA ASP A 125 -17.31 15.43 4.08
C ASP A 125 -16.24 15.54 2.99
N LEU A 126 -14.99 15.15 3.31
CA LEU A 126 -13.92 15.10 2.31
C LEU A 126 -14.21 14.08 1.22
N TYR A 127 -14.72 12.91 1.58
CA TYR A 127 -15.09 11.87 0.60
C TYR A 127 -16.19 12.35 -0.34
N ASP A 128 -17.22 13.00 0.18
CA ASP A 128 -18.32 13.56 -0.59
C ASP A 128 -17.80 14.65 -1.54
N ALA A 129 -16.99 15.58 -1.03
CA ALA A 129 -16.36 16.64 -1.84
C ALA A 129 -15.47 16.07 -2.96
N LEU A 130 -14.78 14.97 -2.71
CA LEU A 130 -13.90 14.33 -3.69
C LEU A 130 -14.60 13.24 -4.52
N THR A 131 -15.89 12.99 -4.36
CA THR A 131 -16.57 11.86 -5.01
C THR A 131 -16.46 11.91 -6.53
N ALA A 132 -16.55 13.10 -7.13
CA ALA A 132 -16.43 13.28 -8.58
C ALA A 132 -15.01 12.98 -9.12
N SER A 133 -13.99 12.95 -8.25
CA SER A 133 -12.60 12.65 -8.62
C SER A 133 -12.24 11.16 -8.51
N ARG A 134 -13.20 10.29 -8.15
CA ARG A 134 -12.93 8.86 -8.03
C ARG A 134 -12.55 8.27 -9.39
N CYS A 135 -11.50 7.47 -9.38
CA CYS A 135 -10.95 6.78 -10.55
C CYS A 135 -10.52 5.36 -10.15
N ASP A 136 -10.27 4.53 -11.16
CA ASP A 136 -9.65 3.22 -10.94
C ASP A 136 -8.20 3.40 -10.48
N SER A 137 -7.69 2.39 -9.77
CA SER A 137 -6.29 2.36 -9.33
C SER A 137 -5.34 2.52 -10.52
N PRO A 138 -4.31 3.38 -10.44
CA PRO A 138 -3.37 3.55 -11.55
C PRO A 138 -2.47 2.32 -11.76
N TYR A 139 -2.50 1.36 -10.85
CA TYR A 139 -1.76 0.11 -10.99
C TYR A 139 -2.40 -0.84 -12.00
N SER A 140 -3.74 -0.96 -11.99
CA SER A 140 -4.47 -1.79 -12.96
C SER A 140 -5.98 -1.50 -12.92
N PRO A 141 -6.66 -1.50 -14.08
CA PRO A 141 -8.12 -1.42 -14.16
C PRO A 141 -8.83 -2.71 -13.74
N ASN A 142 -8.09 -3.81 -13.58
CA ASN A 142 -8.65 -5.12 -13.19
C ASN A 142 -8.72 -5.29 -11.67
N PHE A 143 -8.35 -4.27 -10.90
CA PHE A 143 -8.53 -4.31 -9.46
C PHE A 143 -10.02 -4.20 -9.14
N SER A 144 -10.48 -5.01 -8.19
CA SER A 144 -11.87 -4.96 -7.74
C SER A 144 -11.96 -5.17 -6.24
N GLU A 145 -13.10 -4.84 -5.65
CA GLU A 145 -13.35 -5.00 -4.23
C GLU A 145 -14.72 -5.65 -4.02
N SER A 146 -14.77 -6.55 -3.05
CA SER A 146 -16.04 -7.03 -2.51
C SER A 146 -16.66 -5.97 -1.60
N ILE A 147 -17.98 -6.08 -1.41
CA ILE A 147 -18.75 -5.27 -0.46
C ILE A 147 -18.31 -5.54 0.98
N THR A 148 -17.89 -6.78 1.27
CA THR A 148 -17.49 -7.21 2.60
C THR A 148 -16.06 -6.73 2.88
N ASN A 149 -15.08 -7.60 2.71
CA ASN A 149 -13.79 -7.45 3.38
C ASN A 149 -12.60 -7.78 2.48
N LEU A 150 -12.83 -8.00 1.19
CA LEU A 150 -11.78 -8.38 0.24
C LEU A 150 -11.53 -7.33 -0.84
N ILE A 151 -10.26 -7.18 -1.20
CA ILE A 151 -9.77 -6.57 -2.43
C ILE A 151 -9.15 -7.67 -3.29
N HIS A 152 -9.36 -7.61 -4.59
CA HIS A 152 -8.78 -8.48 -5.60
C HIS A 152 -7.85 -7.62 -6.47
N TRP A 153 -6.55 -7.65 -6.17
CA TRP A 153 -5.55 -6.79 -6.83
C TRP A 153 -4.33 -7.55 -7.35
N TYR A 154 -4.26 -8.85 -7.11
CA TYR A 154 -3.26 -9.74 -7.70
C TYR A 154 -3.88 -11.09 -8.04
N GLN A 155 -3.20 -11.87 -8.90
CA GLN A 155 -3.56 -13.25 -9.23
C GLN A 155 -3.35 -14.15 -8.00
N ALA A 156 -4.41 -14.45 -7.25
CA ALA A 156 -4.29 -15.05 -5.92
C ALA A 156 -3.73 -16.49 -5.92
N GLU A 157 -4.03 -17.25 -6.96
CA GLU A 157 -3.63 -18.64 -7.11
C GLU A 157 -2.14 -18.80 -7.37
N ASP A 158 -1.53 -17.80 -8.03
CA ASP A 158 -0.11 -17.79 -8.38
C ASP A 158 0.42 -16.35 -8.45
N PRO A 159 0.69 -15.71 -7.29
CA PRO A 159 0.97 -14.27 -7.26
C PRO A 159 2.32 -13.87 -7.89
N GLN A 160 3.27 -14.80 -7.94
CA GLN A 160 4.65 -14.65 -8.46
C GLN A 160 5.24 -13.23 -8.29
N PRO A 161 5.30 -12.68 -7.06
CA PRO A 161 5.82 -11.33 -6.89
C PRO A 161 7.33 -11.30 -7.11
N VAL A 162 7.82 -10.31 -7.84
CA VAL A 162 9.24 -10.14 -8.15
C VAL A 162 9.69 -8.77 -7.66
N VAL A 163 10.73 -8.70 -6.84
CA VAL A 163 11.43 -7.44 -6.56
C VAL A 163 12.38 -7.16 -7.72
N VAL A 164 12.18 -6.03 -8.39
CA VAL A 164 13.10 -5.53 -9.40
C VAL A 164 14.03 -4.52 -8.75
N GLU A 165 15.32 -4.74 -8.91
CA GLU A 165 16.36 -3.83 -8.44
C GLU A 165 16.82 -2.88 -9.55
N LYS A 166 17.26 -1.69 -9.13
CA LYS A 166 17.98 -0.72 -9.95
C LYS A 166 19.17 -0.20 -9.16
N ASP A 167 20.36 -0.25 -9.76
CA ASP A 167 21.61 0.18 -9.13
C ASP A 167 21.89 -0.53 -7.78
N GLY A 168 21.57 -1.83 -7.71
CA GLY A 168 21.74 -2.68 -6.51
C GLY A 168 20.81 -2.32 -5.35
N ARG A 169 19.67 -1.68 -5.65
CA ARG A 169 18.66 -1.29 -4.66
C ARG A 169 17.27 -1.68 -5.14
N PRO A 170 16.36 -2.09 -4.24
CA PRO A 170 14.99 -2.41 -4.61
C PRO A 170 14.30 -1.16 -5.19
N PHE A 171 13.70 -1.32 -6.37
CA PHE A 171 13.09 -0.24 -7.13
C PHE A 171 11.57 -0.39 -7.22
N GLU A 172 11.08 -1.58 -7.57
CA GLU A 172 9.65 -1.89 -7.65
C GLU A 172 9.37 -3.36 -7.31
N VAL A 173 8.14 -3.66 -6.90
CA VAL A 173 7.60 -5.02 -6.86
C VAL A 173 6.70 -5.20 -8.08
N ARG A 174 6.99 -6.19 -8.93
CA ARG A 174 6.13 -6.59 -10.05
C ARG A 174 5.26 -7.76 -9.65
N LEU A 175 3.99 -7.69 -10.04
CA LEU A 175 3.00 -8.76 -9.86
C LEU A 175 2.12 -8.86 -11.10
N ARG A 176 1.26 -9.88 -11.13
CA ARG A 176 0.15 -9.97 -12.08
C ARG A 176 -1.16 -9.59 -11.40
N ASP A 177 -1.95 -8.78 -12.07
CA ASP A 177 -3.31 -8.44 -11.65
C ASP A 177 -4.27 -9.64 -11.83
N PRO A 178 -5.54 -9.55 -11.41
CA PRO A 178 -6.50 -10.65 -11.55
C PRO A 178 -6.76 -11.12 -13.00
N ALA A 179 -6.45 -10.29 -14.00
CA ALA A 179 -6.56 -10.66 -15.42
C ALA A 179 -5.23 -11.18 -16.01
N GLY A 180 -4.17 -11.28 -15.20
CA GLY A 180 -2.85 -11.75 -15.61
C GLY A 180 -1.94 -10.66 -16.19
N LEU A 181 -2.36 -9.39 -16.22
CA LEU A 181 -1.51 -8.29 -16.70
C LEU A 181 -0.46 -7.94 -15.65
N THR A 182 0.77 -7.72 -16.09
CA THR A 182 1.85 -7.32 -15.19
C THR A 182 1.75 -5.84 -14.85
N PHE A 183 1.86 -5.52 -13.56
CA PHE A 183 1.96 -4.15 -13.04
C PHE A 183 3.10 -4.03 -12.02
N GLY A 184 3.50 -2.81 -11.68
CA GLY A 184 4.60 -2.52 -10.76
C GLY A 184 4.21 -1.54 -9.65
N VAL A 185 4.62 -1.83 -8.42
CA VAL A 185 4.47 -0.95 -7.26
C VAL A 185 5.86 -0.45 -6.83
N LYS A 186 6.10 0.86 -6.94
CA LYS A 186 7.42 1.47 -6.67
C LYS A 186 7.73 1.56 -5.17
N PHE A 187 8.96 1.22 -4.78
CA PHE A 187 9.47 1.38 -3.40
C PHE A 187 9.45 2.83 -2.94
N LYS A 188 9.78 3.75 -3.84
CA LYS A 188 9.69 5.19 -3.61
C LYS A 188 8.63 5.78 -4.52
N GLN A 189 7.59 6.31 -3.90
CA GLN A 189 6.62 7.17 -4.58
C GLN A 189 6.98 8.63 -4.30
N THR A 190 6.62 9.53 -5.22
CA THR A 190 6.78 10.96 -4.96
C THR A 190 5.79 11.35 -3.87
N PRO A 191 6.26 11.83 -2.70
CA PRO A 191 5.38 12.21 -1.60
C PRO A 191 4.50 13.41 -2.00
N LEU A 192 3.41 13.60 -1.24
CA LEU A 192 2.46 14.69 -1.45
C LEU A 192 2.97 16.07 -0.96
N THR A 193 4.13 16.12 -0.30
CA THR A 193 4.74 17.38 0.15
C THR A 193 5.30 18.14 -1.05
N ASN A 194 5.21 19.47 -1.00
CA ASN A 194 5.92 20.28 -1.98
C ASN A 194 7.42 20.02 -1.87
N PRO A 195 8.18 19.95 -2.97
CA PRO A 195 9.64 19.86 -2.93
C PRO A 195 10.32 21.11 -2.30
N HIS A 196 9.54 22.09 -1.86
CA HIS A 196 9.96 23.38 -1.32
C HIS A 196 9.40 23.69 0.07
N ASP A 197 8.71 22.74 0.73
CA ASP A 197 8.35 22.85 2.15
C ASP A 197 9.48 22.32 3.05
#